data_AF-A0A2E6A9B4-F1
#
_entry.id   AF-A0A2E6A9B4-F1
#
_cell.length_a   1.000
_cell.length_b   1.000
_cell.length_c   1.000
_cell.angle_alpha   90.00
_cell.angle_beta   90.00
_cell.angle_gamma   90.00
#
_symmetry.space_group_name_H-M   'P 1'
#
loop_
_entity.id
_entity.type
_entity.pdbx_description
1 polymer ?
#
loop_
_entity_poly.entity_id
_entity_poly.type
_entity_poly.pdbx_seq_one_letter_code
_entity_poly.pdbx_strand_id
1 'polypeptide(L)'
;MEENKELQEVVIDLDAHAKGQVNESYLRMFGWAIQKIMGTMFGGTSIPVQVKGNQNQVRDFARVLGREKKYLDNYKKFGLDNPQTYKSKFSLDSAVKKFQRSTGLKWPFK
;
A
#
# COMPACT_ATOMS: atom_id res chain seq x y z
N MET A 1 -31.15 -13.14 12.85
CA MET A 1 -30.81 -13.07 11.42
C MET A 1 -29.50 -12.33 11.34
N GLU A 2 -28.38 -13.05 11.27
CA GLU A 2 -27.08 -12.43 11.02
C GLU A 2 -27.06 -12.06 9.53
N GLU A 3 -27.12 -10.76 9.23
CA GLU A 3 -26.83 -10.27 7.89
C GLU A 3 -25.41 -10.71 7.53
N ASN A 4 -25.32 -11.72 6.67
CA ASN A 4 -24.11 -12.02 5.91
C ASN A 4 -23.85 -10.81 5.00
N LYS A 5 -23.23 -9.77 5.56
CA LYS A 5 -22.67 -8.67 4.78
C LYS A 5 -21.52 -9.27 3.98
N GLU A 6 -21.83 -9.74 2.77
CA GLU A 6 -20.83 -10.03 1.76
C GLU A 6 -19.92 -8.80 1.69
N LEU A 7 -18.72 -8.93 2.25
CA LEU A 7 -17.74 -7.87 2.21
C LEU A 7 -17.42 -7.67 0.73
N GLN A 8 -17.95 -6.60 0.15
CA GLN A 8 -17.68 -6.25 -1.24
C GLN A 8 -16.16 -6.23 -1.41
N GLU A 9 -15.66 -7.07 -2.32
CA GLU A 9 -14.24 -7.21 -2.59
C GLU A 9 -13.68 -5.85 -3.02
N VAL A 10 -12.66 -5.38 -2.31
CA VAL A 10 -12.06 -4.09 -2.62
C VAL A 10 -11.06 -4.31 -3.74
N VAL A 11 -11.32 -3.73 -4.91
CA VAL A 11 -10.45 -3.88 -6.08
C VAL A 11 -9.53 -2.67 -6.22
N ILE A 12 -8.24 -2.89 -6.05
CA ILE A 12 -7.17 -1.93 -6.36
C ILE A 12 -6.74 -2.14 -7.81
N ASP A 13 -7.12 -1.22 -8.69
CA ASP A 13 -6.68 -1.21 -10.09
C ASP A 13 -5.45 -0.32 -10.25
N LEU A 14 -4.27 -0.91 -10.42
CA LEU A 14 -2.99 -0.20 -10.54
C LEU A 14 -2.84 0.52 -11.89
N ASP A 15 -3.70 0.21 -12.87
CA ASP A 15 -3.74 0.89 -14.17
C ASP A 15 -4.73 2.07 -14.19
N ALA A 16 -5.35 2.42 -13.06
CA ALA A 16 -6.35 3.49 -12.98
C ALA A 16 -5.85 4.83 -13.53
N HIS A 17 -4.55 5.14 -13.40
CA HIS A 17 -3.97 6.36 -13.98
C HIS A 17 -3.98 6.32 -15.51
N ALA A 18 -3.53 5.21 -16.10
CA ALA A 18 -3.54 5.01 -17.55
C ALA A 18 -4.97 5.02 -18.12
N LYS A 19 -5.94 4.56 -17.33
CA LYS A 19 -7.37 4.57 -17.67
C LYS A 19 -8.07 5.94 -17.46
N GLY A 20 -7.37 6.94 -16.93
CA GLY A 20 -7.98 8.24 -16.60
C GLY A 20 -8.99 8.18 -15.44
N GLN A 21 -8.92 7.15 -14.59
CA GLN A 21 -9.88 6.87 -13.50
C GLN A 21 -9.41 7.38 -12.14
N VAL A 22 -8.24 8.03 -12.06
CA VAL A 22 -7.72 8.60 -10.81
C VAL A 22 -8.51 9.87 -10.48
N ASN A 23 -9.45 9.73 -9.55
CA ASN A 23 -10.19 10.83 -8.93
C ASN A 23 -10.06 10.76 -7.40
N GLU A 24 -10.65 11.72 -6.70
CA GLU A 24 -10.59 11.78 -5.23
C GLU A 24 -11.18 10.54 -4.57
N SER A 25 -12.27 9.98 -5.11
CA SER A 25 -12.89 8.76 -4.60
C SER A 25 -11.98 7.54 -4.73
N TYR A 26 -11.32 7.39 -5.88
CA TYR A 26 -10.31 6.35 -6.08
C TYR A 26 -9.15 6.51 -5.10
N LEU A 27 -8.62 7.72 -4.93
CA LEU A 27 -7.49 7.96 -4.01
C LEU A 27 -7.87 7.68 -2.55
N ARG A 28 -9.09 8.03 -2.13
CA ARG A 28 -9.61 7.69 -0.80
C ARG A 28 -9.73 6.18 -0.61
N MET A 29 -10.33 5.48 -1.57
CA MET A 29 -10.43 4.01 -1.56
C MET A 29 -9.04 3.37 -1.50
N PHE A 30 -8.11 3.82 -2.35
CA PHE A 30 -6.75 3.31 -2.41
C PHE A 30 -6.00 3.49 -1.09
N GLY A 31 -6.09 4.68 -0.49
CA GLY A 31 -5.50 4.96 0.82
C GLY A 31 -6.08 4.07 1.93
N TRP A 32 -7.40 3.96 1.98
CA TRP A 32 -8.09 3.11 2.95
C TRP A 32 -7.71 1.63 2.78
N ALA A 33 -7.64 1.14 1.53
CA ALA A 33 -7.28 -0.24 1.24
C ALA A 33 -5.84 -0.55 1.68
N ILE A 34 -4.89 0.34 1.38
CA ILE A 34 -3.51 0.22 1.85
C ILE A 34 -3.46 0.23 3.38
N GLN A 35 -4.18 1.12 4.05
CA GLN A 35 -4.23 1.16 5.51
C GLN A 35 -4.73 -0.16 6.10
N LYS A 36 -5.75 -0.78 5.51
CA LYS A 36 -6.28 -2.07 5.95
C LYS A 36 -5.31 -3.24 5.71
N ILE A 37 -4.66 -3.27 4.54
CA ILE A 37 -3.59 -4.23 4.24
C ILE A 37 -2.48 -4.12 5.29
N MET A 38 -2.01 -2.89 5.55
CA MET A 38 -0.96 -2.63 6.55
C MET A 38 -1.40 -3.04 7.95
N GLY A 39 -2.63 -2.70 8.37
CA GLY A 39 -3.17 -3.11 9.66
C GLY A 39 -3.17 -4.63 9.84
N THR A 40 -3.50 -5.38 8.79
CA THR A 40 -3.45 -6.86 8.79
C THR A 40 -2.03 -7.38 9.02
N MET A 41 -1.02 -6.74 8.43
CA MET A 41 0.39 -7.11 8.62
C MET A 41 0.89 -6.91 10.06
N PHE A 42 0.18 -6.13 10.87
CA PHE A 42 0.44 -5.87 12.29
C PHE A 42 -0.54 -6.60 13.23
N GLY A 43 -1.27 -7.60 12.73
CA GLY A 43 -2.17 -8.44 13.54
C GLY A 43 -3.62 -7.95 13.60
N GLY A 44 -4.00 -6.98 12.77
CA GLY A 44 -5.39 -6.56 12.60
C GLY A 44 -6.23 -7.52 11.74
N THR A 45 -7.52 -7.21 11.60
CA THR A 45 -8.48 -7.99 10.79
C THR A 45 -8.17 -7.88 9.30
N SER A 46 -8.09 -9.05 8.64
CA SER A 46 -7.94 -9.13 7.18
C SER A 46 -9.25 -8.76 6.46
N ILE A 47 -9.12 -8.12 5.31
CA ILE A 47 -10.23 -7.83 4.40
C ILE A 47 -9.93 -8.42 3.02
N PRO A 48 -10.95 -8.84 2.26
CA PRO A 48 -10.75 -9.29 0.88
C PRO A 48 -10.36 -8.09 0.00
N VAL A 49 -9.12 -8.10 -0.49
CA VAL A 49 -8.60 -7.09 -1.42
C VAL A 49 -8.03 -7.78 -2.65
N GLN A 50 -8.51 -7.37 -3.82
CA GLN A 50 -7.95 -7.76 -5.10
C GLN A 50 -7.02 -6.67 -5.60
N VAL A 51 -5.85 -7.05 -6.13
CA VAL A 51 -4.95 -6.12 -6.81
C VAL A 51 -4.86 -6.50 -8.27
N LYS A 52 -5.24 -5.59 -9.17
CA LYS A 52 -5.19 -5.75 -10.62
C LYS A 52 -4.17 -4.80 -11.22
N GLY A 53 -3.48 -5.25 -12.25
CA GLY A 53 -2.47 -4.50 -12.97
C GLY A 53 -1.50 -5.45 -13.66
N ASN A 54 -0.53 -4.91 -14.38
CA ASN A 54 0.50 -5.76 -14.96
C ASN A 54 1.43 -6.35 -13.87
N GLN A 55 2.13 -7.44 -14.21
CA GLN A 55 2.98 -8.18 -13.26
C GLN A 55 4.04 -7.29 -12.59
N ASN A 56 4.60 -6.32 -13.31
CA ASN A 56 5.61 -5.41 -12.77
C ASN A 56 5.02 -4.45 -11.74
N GLN A 57 3.84 -3.89 -12.00
CA GLN A 57 3.13 -3.01 -11.07
C GLN A 57 2.72 -3.76 -9.80
N VAL A 58 2.15 -4.97 -9.94
CA VAL A 58 1.75 -5.80 -8.79
C VAL A 58 2.97 -6.14 -7.93
N ARG A 59 4.10 -6.51 -8.56
CA ARG A 59 5.35 -6.77 -7.84
C ARG A 59 5.89 -5.54 -7.14
N ASP A 60 5.84 -4.38 -7.79
CA ASP A 60 6.30 -3.12 -7.21
C ASP A 60 5.38 -2.69 -6.05
N PHE A 61 4.07 -2.84 -6.18
CA PHE A 61 3.09 -2.60 -5.11
C PHE A 61 3.38 -3.47 -3.86
N ALA A 62 3.51 -4.79 -4.05
CA ALA A 62 3.85 -5.70 -2.97
C ALA A 62 5.21 -5.35 -2.32
N ARG A 63 6.18 -4.91 -3.13
CA ARG A 63 7.47 -4.44 -2.64
C ARG A 63 7.33 -3.19 -1.78
N VAL A 64 6.53 -2.21 -2.19
CA VAL A 64 6.30 -1.00 -1.37
C VAL A 64 5.68 -1.38 -0.03
N LEU A 65 4.62 -2.20 -0.01
CA LEU A 65 3.99 -2.66 1.22
C LEU A 65 4.99 -3.34 2.18
N GLY A 66 5.82 -4.25 1.68
CA GLY A 66 6.83 -4.90 2.50
C GLY A 66 7.89 -3.95 3.05
N ARG A 67 8.27 -2.90 2.29
CA ARG A 67 9.20 -1.87 2.75
C ARG A 67 8.56 -0.92 3.76
N GLU A 68 7.29 -0.60 3.59
CA GLU A 68 6.50 0.20 4.52
C GLU A 68 6.43 -0.50 5.87
N LYS A 69 6.07 -1.79 5.88
CA LYS A 69 6.06 -2.61 7.10
C LYS A 69 7.43 -2.58 7.78
N LYS A 70 8.51 -2.84 7.03
CA LYS A 70 9.87 -2.86 7.58
C LYS A 70 10.29 -1.51 8.16
N TYR A 71 9.92 -0.41 7.51
CA TYR A 71 10.17 0.93 8.03
C TYR A 71 9.45 1.16 9.36
N LEU A 72 8.16 0.82 9.43
CA LEU A 72 7.36 0.95 10.65
C LEU A 72 7.86 0.04 11.78
N ASP A 73 8.28 -1.20 11.47
CA ASP A 73 8.91 -2.11 12.44
C ASP A 73 10.21 -1.52 13.01
N ASN A 74 11.09 -1.00 12.14
CA ASN A 74 12.34 -0.37 12.56
C ASN A 74 12.08 0.91 13.37
N TYR A 75 11.15 1.74 12.93
CA TYR A 75 10.73 2.95 13.65
C TYR A 75 10.22 2.60 15.05
N LYS A 76 9.33 1.60 15.17
CA LYS A 76 8.82 1.14 16.46
C LYS A 76 9.92 0.59 17.37
N LYS A 77 10.90 -0.11 16.81
CA LYS A 77 11.97 -0.76 17.59
C LYS A 77 13.10 0.17 18.00
N PHE A 78 13.48 1.11 17.13
CA PHE A 78 14.71 1.89 17.27
C PHE A 78 14.49 3.41 17.31
N GLY A 79 13.29 3.91 17.01
CA GLY A 79 13.01 5.35 16.86
C GLY A 79 13.50 5.93 15.54
N LEU A 80 13.30 7.24 15.32
CA LEU A 80 13.66 7.93 14.07
C LEU A 80 15.17 8.13 13.92
N ASP A 81 15.89 8.34 15.03
CA ASP A 81 17.31 8.72 15.00
C ASP A 81 18.27 7.53 14.85
N ASN A 82 17.74 6.34 14.58
CA ASN A 82 18.56 5.15 14.39
C ASN A 82 18.97 4.95 12.92
N PRO A 83 20.25 4.64 12.63
CA PRO A 83 20.72 4.34 11.27
C PRO A 83 19.89 3.27 10.54
N GLN A 84 19.33 2.29 11.25
CA GLN A 84 18.49 1.26 10.65
C GLN A 84 17.14 1.80 10.17
N THR A 85 16.54 2.72 10.91
CA THR A 85 15.29 3.39 10.53
C THR A 85 15.49 4.23 9.28
N TYR A 86 16.58 5.00 9.22
CA TYR A 86 16.98 5.75 8.03
C TYR A 86 17.18 4.84 6.81
N LYS A 87 17.96 3.75 6.95
CA LYS A 87 18.18 2.78 5.86
C LYS A 87 16.86 2.20 5.34
N SER A 88 15.94 1.84 6.23
CA SER A 88 14.61 1.38 5.80
C SER A 88 13.79 2.47 5.10
N LYS A 89 13.84 3.73 5.56
CA LYS A 89 13.14 4.84 4.91
C LYS A 89 13.68 5.09 3.51
N PHE A 90 15.00 5.16 3.32
CA PHE A 90 15.59 5.31 1.98
C PHE A 90 15.21 4.17 1.02
N SER A 91 15.17 2.94 1.54
CA SER A 91 14.73 1.78 0.77
C SER A 91 13.24 1.82 0.42
N LEU A 92 12.41 2.33 1.32
CA LEU A 92 10.99 2.57 1.09
C LEU A 92 10.80 3.64 0.02
N ASP A 93 11.44 4.79 0.16
CA ASP A 93 11.31 5.92 -0.77
C ASP A 93 11.73 5.51 -2.21
N SER A 94 12.77 4.70 -2.33
CA SER A 94 13.21 4.16 -3.62
C SER A 94 12.16 3.22 -4.24
N ALA A 95 11.52 2.38 -3.43
CA ALA A 95 10.44 1.51 -3.88
C ALA A 95 9.19 2.31 -4.28
N VAL A 96 8.83 3.31 -3.47
CA VAL A 96 7.72 4.24 -3.74
C VAL A 96 7.96 4.96 -5.07
N LYS A 97 9.12 5.59 -5.27
CA LYS A 97 9.45 6.28 -6.53
C LYS A 97 9.32 5.35 -7.75
N LYS A 98 9.76 4.10 -7.63
CA LYS A 98 9.64 3.12 -8.71
C LYS A 98 8.18 2.74 -9.00
N PHE A 99 7.39 2.46 -7.96
CA PHE A 99 5.96 2.18 -8.07
C PHE A 99 5.19 3.35 -8.69
N GLN A 100 5.45 4.58 -8.22
CA GLN A 100 4.80 5.77 -8.77
C GLN A 100 5.18 6.01 -10.23
N ARG A 101 6.42 5.69 -10.62
CA ARG A 101 6.84 5.77 -12.03
C ARG A 101 6.14 4.72 -12.91
N SER A 102 5.89 3.52 -12.40
CA SER A 102 5.27 2.44 -13.19
C SER A 102 3.74 2.50 -13.25
N THR A 103 3.10 3.11 -12.27
CA THR A 103 1.62 3.18 -12.17
C THR A 103 1.07 4.58 -12.38
N GLY A 104 1.87 5.63 -12.17
CA GLY A 104 1.39 7.02 -12.08
C GLY A 104 0.58 7.32 -10.80
N LEU A 105 0.33 6.32 -9.95
CA LEU A 105 -0.43 6.48 -8.71
C LEU A 105 0.44 7.08 -7.61
N LYS A 106 -0.14 7.97 -6.79
CA LYS A 106 0.56 8.52 -5.62
C LYS A 106 0.41 7.59 -4.42
N TRP A 107 1.53 7.27 -3.76
CA TRP A 107 1.50 6.49 -2.51
C TRP A 107 0.88 7.34 -1.38
N PRO A 108 -0.02 6.78 -0.54
CA PRO A 108 -0.83 7.57 0.39
C PRO A 108 -0.10 7.95 1.69
N PHE A 109 1.01 7.28 2.05
CA PHE A 109 1.80 7.62 3.23
C PHE A 109 2.88 8.65 2.89
N LYS A 110 3.08 9.65 3.76
CA LYS A 110 4.15 10.64 3.68
C LYS A 110 5.10 10.43 4.85
#